data_AF-A0A060BX04-F1
#
_entry.id   AF-A0A060BX04-F1
#
_cell.length_a   1.000
_cell.length_b   1.000
_cell.length_c   1.000
_cell.angle_alpha   90.00
_cell.angle_beta   90.00
_cell.angle_gamma   90.00
#
_symmetry.space_group_name_H-M   'P 1'
#
loop_
_entity.id
_entity.type
_entity.pdbx_description
1 polymer ?
#
loop_
_entity_poly.entity_id
_entity_poly.type
_entity_poly.pdbx_seq_one_letter_code
_entity_poly.pdbx_strand_id
1 'polypeptide(L)' 'MTPKIGQGWKTNADELEGLCNFTQDRSFLKELMQAKMHNKTRLVKWLGTHQQIQIDPKSVFDVQAKRLHEYKR' A
#
# COMPACT_ATOMS: atom_id res chain seq x y z
N MET A 1 10.65 0.53 7.28
CA MET A 1 10.63 -0.83 6.67
C MET A 1 12.04 -1.41 6.54
N THR A 2 12.90 -0.85 5.70
CA THR A 2 14.28 -1.34 5.48
C THR A 2 15.19 -1.41 6.72
N PRO A 3 15.10 -0.49 7.70
CA PRO A 3 15.91 -0.61 8.92
C PRO A 3 15.45 -1.70 9.89
N LYS A 4 14.24 -2.26 9.70
CA LYS A 4 13.60 -3.15 10.68
C LYS A 4 13.85 -4.63 10.41
N ILE A 5 14.00 -5.03 9.15
CA ILE A 5 14.22 -6.43 8.73
C ILE A 5 15.41 -6.59 7.77
N GLY A 6 16.22 -5.55 7.56
CA GLY A 6 17.31 -5.56 6.59
C GLY A 6 16.86 -5.40 5.13
N GLN A 7 17.64 -5.96 4.19
CA GLN A 7 17.47 -5.76 2.74
C GLN A 7 17.25 -7.07 1.96
N GLY A 8 17.40 -8.24 2.57
CA GLY A 8 17.31 -9.54 1.89
C GLY A 8 15.93 -9.82 1.30
N TRP A 9 14.88 -9.24 1.90
CA TRP A 9 13.50 -9.27 1.38
C TRP A 9 13.35 -8.81 -0.08
N LYS A 10 14.30 -8.03 -0.61
CA LYS A 10 14.30 -7.62 -2.02
C LYS A 10 14.53 -8.78 -2.99
N THR A 11 15.24 -9.82 -2.56
CA THR A 11 15.57 -11.01 -3.34
C THR A 11 14.92 -12.28 -2.78
N ASN A 12 14.43 -12.25 -1.54
CA ASN A 12 13.75 -13.36 -0.88
C ASN A 12 12.49 -12.89 -0.14
N ALA A 13 11.31 -13.09 -0.74
CA ALA A 13 10.05 -12.56 -0.18
C ALA A 13 9.68 -13.15 1.18
N ASP A 14 10.17 -14.35 1.53
CA ASP A 14 9.86 -15.01 2.80
C ASP A 14 10.37 -14.21 4.02
N GLU A 15 11.41 -13.38 3.84
CA GLU A 15 11.92 -12.50 4.90
C GLU A 15 10.90 -11.44 5.34
N LEU A 16 9.83 -11.19 4.57
CA LEU A 16 8.75 -10.29 4.95
C LEU A 16 7.97 -10.80 6.18
N GLU A 17 7.98 -12.11 6.46
CA GLU A 17 7.37 -12.67 7.68
C GLU A 17 7.97 -12.07 8.96
N GLY A 18 9.22 -11.62 8.92
CA GLY A 18 9.85 -10.92 10.06
C GLY A 18 9.11 -9.64 10.48
N LEU A 19 8.27 -9.06 9.61
CA LEU A 19 7.42 -7.92 9.95
C LEU A 19 6.34 -8.26 10.98
N CYS A 20 5.96 -9.54 11.12
CA CYS A 20 4.96 -9.99 12.10
C CYS A 20 5.37 -9.70 13.55
N ASN A 21 6.68 -9.58 13.83
CA ASN A 21 7.22 -9.21 15.13
C ASN A 21 6.85 -7.77 15.56
N PHE A 22 6.41 -6.92 14.63
CA PHE A 22 6.09 -5.52 14.88
C PHE A 22 4.58 -5.22 14.91
N THR A 23 3.73 -6.25 14.99
CA THR A 23 2.27 -6.11 15.02
C THR A 23 1.73 -5.30 16.20
N GLN A 24 2.48 -5.21 17.30
CA GLN A 24 2.13 -4.40 18.48
C GLN A 24 3.02 -3.15 18.64
N ASP A 25 3.99 -2.93 17.75
CA ASP A 25 4.85 -1.74 17.76
C ASP A 25 4.06 -0.54 17.19
N ARG A 26 3.54 0.30 18.08
CA ARG A 26 2.75 1.49 17.71
C ARG A 26 3.51 2.47 16.81
N SER A 27 4.83 2.59 16.96
CA SER A 27 5.63 3.48 16.11
C SER A 27 5.69 2.92 14.70
N PHE A 28 5.96 1.62 14.57
CA PHE A 28 5.98 0.94 13.28
C PHE A 28 4.62 1.00 12.57
N LEU A 29 3.52 0.73 13.29
CA LEU A 29 2.17 0.84 12.73
C LEU A 29 1.86 2.26 12.26
N LYS A 30 2.30 3.29 13.00
CA LYS A 30 2.15 4.70 12.61
C LYS A 30 2.91 5.01 11.32
N GLU A 31 4.16 4.58 11.21
CA GLU A 31 4.96 4.74 9.98
C GLU A 31 4.32 4.03 8.78
N LEU A 32 3.79 2.81 8.98
CA LEU A 32 3.10 2.05 7.95
C LEU A 32 1.84 2.78 7.46
N MET A 33 1.04 3.33 8.38
CA MET A 33 -0.13 4.13 8.04
C MET A 33 0.24 5.41 7.29
N GLN A 34 1.33 6.07 7.67
CA GLN A 34 1.84 7.26 6.95
C GLN A 34 2.26 6.91 5.52
N ALA A 35 2.96 5.80 5.32
CA ALA A 35 3.32 5.33 3.98
C ALA A 35 2.08 5.03 3.12
N LYS A 36 1.05 4.41 3.69
CA LYS A 36 -0.24 4.17 3.01
C LYS A 36 -0.92 5.50 2.63
N MET A 37 -0.97 6.46 3.55
CA MET A 37 -1.58 7.77 3.30
C MET A 37 -0.84 8.53 2.18
N HIS A 38 0.50 8.54 2.21
CA HIS A 38 1.32 9.15 1.16
C HIS A 38 1.01 8.54 -0.22
N ASN A 39 0.92 7.21 -0.31
CA ASN A 39 0.58 6.51 -1.55
C ASN A 39 -0.83 6.86 -2.04
N LYS A 40 -1.81 6.98 -1.14
CA LYS A 40 -3.18 7.38 -1.49
C LYS A 40 -3.21 8.80 -2.04
N THR A 41 -2.58 9.75 -1.36
CA THR A 41 -2.49 11.15 -1.83
C THR A 41 -1.81 11.23 -3.20
N ARG A 42 -0.76 10.44 -3.45
CA ARG A 42 -0.11 10.36 -4.75
C ARG A 42 -1.08 9.86 -5.84
N LEU A 43 -1.87 8.82 -5.55
CA LEU A 43 -2.87 8.29 -6.47
C LEU A 43 -4.00 9.29 -6.75
N VAL A 44 -4.53 9.97 -5.71
CA VAL A 44 -5.55 11.02 -5.88
C VAL A 44 -5.07 12.12 -6.80
N LYS A 45 -3.84 12.61 -6.59
CA LYS A 45 -3.24 13.63 -7.46
C LYS A 45 -3.15 13.14 -8.91
N TRP A 46 -2.68 11.91 -9.10
CA TRP A 46 -2.56 11.33 -10.44
C TRP A 46 -3.92 11.21 -11.15
N LEU A 47 -4.96 10.73 -10.46
CA LEU A 47 -6.32 10.62 -10.98
C LEU A 47 -6.91 11.99 -11.34
N GLY A 48 -6.69 13.00 -10.48
CA GLY A 48 -7.12 14.37 -10.77
C GLY A 48 -6.48 14.93 -12.03
N THR A 49 -5.19 14.65 -12.26
CA THR A 49 -4.48 15.12 -13.46
C THR A 49 -4.85 14.36 -14.74
N HIS A 50 -5.05 13.04 -14.68
CA HIS A 50 -5.17 12.21 -15.88
C HIS A 50 -6.61 11.83 -16.23
N GLN A 51 -7.51 11.82 -15.24
CA GLN A 51 -8.89 11.37 -15.39
C GLN A 51 -9.92 12.40 -14.92
N GLN A 52 -9.48 13.57 -14.42
CA GLN A 52 -10.33 14.61 -13.84
C GLN A 52 -11.23 14.11 -12.69
N ILE A 53 -10.84 13.02 -12.03
CA ILE A 53 -11.55 12.44 -10.89
C ILE A 53 -10.95 12.99 -9.59
N GLN A 54 -11.81 13.48 -8.70
CA GLN A 54 -11.45 13.88 -7.34
C GLN A 54 -12.01 12.87 -6.35
N ILE A 55 -11.14 12.34 -5.48
CA ILE A 55 -11.51 11.40 -4.42
C ILE A 55 -10.85 11.82 -3.10
N ASP A 56 -11.51 11.56 -1.97
CA ASP A 56 -10.95 11.85 -0.66
C ASP A 56 -9.86 10.82 -0.30
N PRO A 57 -8.58 11.20 -0.11
CA PRO A 57 -7.53 10.28 0.31
C PRO A 57 -7.73 9.67 1.70
N LYS A 58 -8.72 10.11 2.49
CA LYS A 58 -9.08 9.49 3.78
C LYS A 58 -10.09 8.36 3.66
N SER A 59 -10.81 8.22 2.53
CA SER A 59 -11.80 7.15 2.32
C SER A 59 -11.15 5.76 2.20
N VAL A 60 -11.90 4.68 2.34
CA VAL A 60 -11.38 3.33 2.04
C VAL A 60 -11.24 3.18 0.52
N PHE A 61 -10.08 2.71 0.05
CA PHE A 61 -9.83 2.48 -1.38
C PHE A 61 -10.02 1.00 -1.65
N ASP A 62 -11.16 0.64 -2.24
CA ASP A 62 -11.39 -0.68 -2.82
C ASP A 62 -10.92 -0.66 -4.28
N VAL A 63 -10.00 -1.57 -4.64
CA VAL A 63 -9.30 -1.55 -5.93
C VAL A 63 -9.33 -2.93 -6.56
N GLN A 64 -9.96 -3.02 -7.72
CA GLN A 64 -9.94 -4.22 -8.56
C GLN A 64 -9.35 -3.88 -9.93
N ALA A 65 -8.06 -4.20 -10.11
CA ALA A 65 -7.34 -4.01 -11.38
C ALA A 65 -7.12 -5.37 -12.05
N LYS A 66 -8.08 -5.80 -12.88
CA LYS A 66 -8.01 -7.04 -13.66
C LYS A 66 -8.59 -6.82 -15.06
N ARG A 67 -8.17 -7.61 -16.03
CA ARG A 67 -8.84 -7.61 -17.35
C ARG A 67 -10.30 -8.03 -17.17
N LEU A 68 -11.20 -7.34 -17.86
CA LEU A 68 -12.59 -7.78 -17.99
C LEU A 68 -12.56 -9.05 -18.86
N HIS A 69 -12.91 -10.20 -18.26
CA HIS A 69 -12.99 -11.46 -18.98
C HIS A 69 -14.23 -12.20 -18.53
N GLU A 70 -15.05 -12.57 -19.51
CA GLU A 70 -16.39 -13.16 -19.36
C GLU A 70 -16.42 -14.49 -18.57
N TYR A 71 -15.28 -15.18 -18.40
CA TYR A 71 -15.24 -16.48 -17.70
C TYR A 71 -15.15 -16.36 -16.18
N LYS A 72 -14.82 -15.17 -15.64
CA LYS A 72 -14.81 -14.93 -14.20
C LYS A 72 -16.02 -14.07 -13.85
N ARG A 73 -17.14 -14.74 -13.53
CA ARG A 73 -18.23 -14.12 -12.77
C ARG A 73 -17.67 -13.59 -11.45
#